data_AF-A0A143PKJ8-F1
#
_entry.id   AF-A0A143PKJ8-F1
#
_cell.length_a   1.000
_cell.length_b   1.000
_cell.length_c   1.000
_cell.angle_alpha   90.00
_cell.angle_beta   90.00
_cell.angle_gamma   90.00
#
_symmetry.space_group_name_H-M   'P 1'
#
loop_
_entity.id
_entity.type
_entity.pdbx_description
1 polymer ?
#
loop_
_entity_poly.entity_id
_entity_poly.type
_entity_poly.pdbx_seq_one_letter_code
_entity_poly.pdbx_strand_id
1 'polypeptide(L)'
;MSLVHERWWAAIPAVLLTVVATTQIILTRVTMLSPWKGGGFGMFSTLDGRPFRYARLFVRASERSEELTVPPSLEDLTVAVEILPGEPQLERLARAVVARERRQGRPADEVRIEVWRVEFAAGSLMPRDRLLRRHEFRAAP
;
A
#
# COMPACT_ATOMS: atom_id res chain seq x y z
N MET A 1 -48.46 -5.42 9.21
CA MET A 1 -47.02 -5.69 9.45
C MET A 1 -46.17 -5.81 8.17
N SER A 2 -46.69 -5.53 6.97
CA SER A 2 -45.90 -5.62 5.70
C SER A 2 -45.13 -4.34 5.35
N LEU A 3 -45.67 -3.15 5.65
CA LEU A 3 -45.08 -1.86 5.30
C LEU A 3 -43.70 -1.58 5.95
N VAL A 4 -43.42 -2.19 7.09
CA VAL A 4 -42.12 -2.02 7.77
C VAL A 4 -41.03 -2.84 7.06
N HIS A 5 -41.32 -4.07 6.63
CA HIS A 5 -40.36 -4.88 5.89
C HIS A 5 -40.00 -4.26 4.54
N GLU A 6 -40.99 -3.78 3.79
CA GLU A 6 -40.79 -3.16 2.47
C GLU A 6 -39.93 -1.89 2.55
N ARG A 7 -40.10 -1.11 3.62
CA ARG A 7 -39.31 0.09 3.88
C ARG A 7 -37.85 -0.19 4.28
N TRP A 8 -37.58 -1.34 4.90
CA TRP A 8 -36.22 -1.75 5.26
C TRP A 8 -35.45 -2.27 4.05
N TRP A 9 -36.11 -3.02 3.16
CA TRP A 9 -35.51 -3.42 1.87
C TRP A 9 -35.19 -2.22 0.97
N ALA A 10 -36.05 -1.20 0.96
CA ALA A 10 -35.80 0.04 0.23
C ALA A 10 -34.60 0.84 0.79
N ALA A 11 -34.26 0.67 2.07
CA ALA A 11 -33.13 1.35 2.69
C ALA A 11 -31.79 0.63 2.45
N ILE A 12 -31.80 -0.66 2.09
CA ILE A 12 -30.58 -1.47 1.88
C ILE A 12 -29.61 -0.81 0.88
N PRO A 13 -30.04 -0.38 -0.32
CA PRO A 13 -29.13 0.27 -1.27
C PRO A 13 -28.48 1.53 -0.69
N ALA A 14 -29.26 2.37 0.02
CA ALA A 14 -28.75 3.60 0.61
C ALA A 14 -27.74 3.32 1.74
N VAL A 15 -28.02 2.34 2.59
CA VAL A 15 -27.10 1.90 3.65
C VAL A 15 -25.82 1.33 3.04
N LEU A 16 -25.93 0.45 2.04
CA LEU A 16 -24.77 -0.12 1.35
C LEU A 16 -23.89 0.97 0.72
N LEU A 17 -24.49 1.92 0.01
CA LEU A 17 -23.76 3.05 -0.59
C LEU A 17 -23.05 3.89 0.48
N THR A 18 -23.71 4.16 1.60
CA THR A 18 -23.13 4.91 2.71
C THR A 18 -21.94 4.18 3.32
N VAL A 19 -22.05 2.86 3.52
CA VAL A 19 -20.96 2.01 4.03
C VAL A 19 -19.77 2.01 3.07
N VAL A 20 -20.01 1.81 1.77
CA VAL A 20 -18.95 1.81 0.74
C VAL A 20 -18.25 3.16 0.68
N ALA A 21 -19.00 4.27 0.64
CA ALA A 21 -18.44 5.62 0.60
C ALA A 21 -17.61 5.92 1.86
N THR A 22 -18.14 5.60 3.04
CA THR A 22 -17.44 5.81 4.31
C THR A 22 -16.15 4.98 4.37
N THR A 23 -16.21 3.72 3.94
CA THR A 23 -15.03 2.85 3.88
C THR A 23 -13.96 3.42 2.94
N GLN A 24 -14.33 3.89 1.75
CA GLN A 24 -13.39 4.49 0.81
C GLN A 24 -12.76 5.78 1.38
N ILE A 25 -13.54 6.61 2.07
CA ILE A 25 -13.01 7.81 2.75
C ILE A 25 -12.01 7.41 3.83
N ILE A 26 -12.33 6.41 4.66
CA ILE A 26 -11.41 5.95 5.71
C ILE A 26 -10.12 5.39 5.10
N LEU A 27 -10.21 4.52 4.09
CA LEU A 27 -9.04 3.94 3.44
C LEU A 27 -8.15 5.00 2.76
N THR A 28 -8.75 5.98 2.10
CA THR A 28 -7.98 7.04 1.45
C THR A 28 -7.31 7.97 2.44
N ARG A 29 -7.94 8.23 3.60
CA ARG A 29 -7.41 9.12 4.63
C ARG A 29 -6.42 8.45 5.58
N VAL A 30 -6.65 7.20 5.96
CA VAL A 30 -5.88 6.50 7.00
C VAL A 30 -4.77 5.65 6.40
N THR A 31 -5.07 4.90 5.35
CA THR A 31 -4.11 3.94 4.76
C THR A 31 -3.44 4.48 3.51
N MET A 32 -3.63 5.77 3.21
CA MET A 32 -3.11 6.44 2.00
C MET A 32 -3.52 5.70 0.71
N LEU A 33 -4.66 5.00 0.72
CA LEU A 33 -5.18 4.33 -0.46
C LEU A 33 -5.36 5.39 -1.56
N SER A 34 -5.00 5.01 -2.77
CA SER A 34 -5.32 5.79 -3.96
C SER A 34 -6.83 6.13 -3.99
N PRO A 35 -7.22 7.41 -4.10
CA PRO A 35 -8.63 7.81 -4.14
C PRO A 35 -9.45 7.10 -5.21
N TRP A 36 -8.78 6.79 -6.33
CA TRP A 36 -9.40 6.22 -7.52
C TRP A 36 -9.35 4.69 -7.54
N LYS A 37 -8.61 4.06 -6.63
CA LYS A 37 -8.48 2.60 -6.52
C LYS A 37 -9.45 2.06 -5.47
N GLY A 38 -10.25 1.07 -5.86
CA GLY A 38 -11.28 0.46 -5.01
C GLY A 38 -12.71 1.00 -5.20
N GLY A 39 -12.88 2.18 -5.80
CA GLY A 39 -14.20 2.81 -6.02
C GLY A 39 -14.87 2.54 -7.37
N GLY A 40 -14.30 1.69 -8.23
CA GLY A 40 -14.84 1.42 -9.59
C GLY A 40 -14.55 2.51 -10.64
N PHE A 41 -13.87 3.60 -10.28
CA PHE A 41 -13.48 4.69 -11.17
C PHE A 41 -12.21 4.38 -11.98
N GLY A 42 -12.24 3.28 -12.74
CA GLY A 42 -11.06 2.70 -13.41
C GLY A 42 -10.27 3.66 -14.32
N MET A 43 -10.90 4.70 -14.87
CA MET A 43 -10.28 5.67 -15.78
C MET A 43 -9.17 6.52 -15.12
N PHE A 44 -9.19 6.69 -13.79
CA PHE A 44 -8.15 7.42 -13.04
C PHE A 44 -7.22 6.52 -12.23
N SER A 45 -7.48 5.20 -12.21
CA SER A 45 -6.66 4.23 -11.48
C SER A 45 -5.24 4.06 -12.04
N THR A 46 -5.03 4.41 -13.31
CA THR A 46 -3.73 4.37 -14.01
C THR A 46 -2.77 5.44 -13.51
N LEU A 47 -3.28 6.62 -13.10
CA LEU A 47 -2.50 7.70 -12.50
C LEU A 47 -2.09 7.41 -11.05
N ASP A 48 -2.70 6.41 -10.42
CA ASP A 48 -2.30 5.86 -9.12
C ASP A 48 -1.60 4.50 -9.26
N GLY A 49 -1.10 4.18 -10.46
CA GLY A 49 -0.29 3.01 -10.75
C GLY A 49 1.19 3.19 -10.39
N ARG A 50 1.98 2.13 -10.62
CA ARG A 50 3.44 2.09 -10.38
C ARG A 50 4.26 3.31 -10.85
N PRO A 51 3.97 4.00 -11.97
CA PRO A 51 4.78 5.16 -12.36
C PRO A 51 4.77 6.31 -11.34
N PHE A 52 3.77 6.38 -10.46
CA PHE A 52 3.62 7.47 -9.49
C PHE A 52 3.59 7.00 -8.04
N ARG A 53 3.69 5.69 -7.79
CA ARG A 53 3.85 5.10 -6.46
C ARG A 53 4.80 3.92 -6.54
N TYR A 54 5.85 3.95 -5.74
CA TYR A 54 6.88 2.91 -5.74
C TYR A 54 7.36 2.62 -4.33
N ALA A 55 7.78 1.39 -4.10
CA ALA A 55 8.39 0.98 -2.84
C ALA A 55 9.90 0.77 -2.99
N ARG A 56 10.66 1.27 -2.02
CA ARG A 56 12.10 1.03 -1.86
C ARG A 56 12.33 0.08 -0.70
N LEU A 57 13.17 -0.92 -0.91
CA LEU A 57 13.48 -1.95 0.06
C LEU A 57 14.92 -1.78 0.51
N PHE A 58 15.16 -1.71 1.81
CA PHE A 58 16.49 -1.66 2.38
C PHE A 58 16.67 -2.82 3.34
N VAL A 59 17.81 -3.48 3.26
CA VAL A 59 18.22 -4.51 4.22
C VAL A 59 19.45 -4.05 4.95
N ARG A 60 19.41 -4.18 6.28
CA ARG A 60 20.53 -3.94 7.16
C ARG A 60 20.90 -5.22 7.88
N ALA A 61 22.19 -5.48 7.94
CA ALA A 61 22.82 -6.49 8.77
C ALA A 61 24.11 -5.91 9.38
N SER A 62 24.69 -6.62 10.33
CA SER A 62 25.88 -6.19 11.08
C SER A 62 27.01 -5.57 10.22
N GLU A 63 27.27 -6.12 9.02
CA GLU A 63 28.31 -5.62 8.10
C GLU A 63 27.76 -5.05 6.78
N ARG A 64 26.43 -4.89 6.68
CA ARG A 64 25.79 -4.59 5.40
C ARG A 64 24.63 -3.63 5.56
N SER A 65 24.56 -2.63 4.69
CA SER A 65 23.36 -1.82 4.53
C SER A 65 23.21 -1.53 3.05
N GLU A 66 22.21 -2.12 2.41
CA GLU A 66 21.97 -1.89 0.98
C GLU A 66 20.50 -1.70 0.65
N GLU A 67 20.26 -0.99 -0.43
CA GLU A 67 18.97 -0.98 -1.11
C GLU A 67 18.88 -2.23 -2.00
N LEU A 68 17.76 -2.95 -1.88
CA LEU A 68 17.46 -4.10 -2.71
C LEU A 68 16.66 -3.67 -3.93
N THR A 69 17.12 -4.09 -5.10
CA THR A 69 16.27 -4.18 -6.28
C THR A 69 15.16 -5.19 -6.00
N VAL A 70 13.90 -4.81 -6.25
CA VAL A 70 12.74 -5.67 -6.03
C VAL A 70 12.87 -6.94 -6.90
N PRO A 71 13.04 -8.12 -6.30
CA PRO A 71 13.16 -9.36 -7.06
C PRO A 71 11.78 -9.84 -7.52
N PRO A 72 11.69 -10.63 -8.61
CA PRO A 72 10.41 -11.13 -9.14
C PRO A 72 9.55 -11.86 -8.10
N SER A 73 10.19 -12.59 -7.17
CA SER A 73 9.49 -13.31 -6.10
C SER A 73 8.76 -12.41 -5.08
N LEU A 74 9.05 -11.11 -5.07
CA LEU A 74 8.45 -10.14 -4.16
C LEU A 74 7.58 -9.11 -4.91
N GLU A 75 7.43 -9.24 -6.22
CA GLU A 75 6.77 -8.23 -7.05
C GLU A 75 5.31 -8.03 -6.61
N ASP A 76 4.53 -9.10 -6.44
CA ASP A 76 3.13 -9.00 -6.03
C ASP A 76 2.95 -8.36 -4.64
N LEU A 77 3.84 -8.67 -3.70
CA LEU A 77 3.82 -8.07 -2.36
C LEU A 77 4.23 -6.59 -2.41
N THR A 78 5.18 -6.25 -3.27
CA THR A 78 5.62 -4.88 -3.50
C THR A 78 4.48 -4.05 -4.11
N VAL A 79 3.80 -4.59 -5.12
CA VAL A 79 2.59 -4.00 -5.70
C VAL A 79 1.52 -3.77 -4.64
N ALA A 80 1.30 -4.75 -3.76
CA ALA A 80 0.29 -4.63 -2.72
C ALA A 80 0.57 -3.44 -1.78
N VAL A 81 1.83 -3.22 -1.38
CA VAL A 81 2.20 -2.08 -0.51
C VAL A 81 2.22 -0.74 -1.25
N GLU A 82 2.55 -0.73 -2.55
CA GLU A 82 2.47 0.49 -3.38
C GLU A 82 1.02 0.97 -3.51
N ILE A 83 0.08 0.02 -3.58
CA ILE A 83 -1.35 0.29 -3.67
C ILE A 83 -1.90 0.74 -2.31
N LEU A 84 -1.66 -0.10 -1.30
CA LEU A 84 -2.22 0.04 0.04
C LEU A 84 -1.08 -0.18 1.05
N PRO A 85 -0.36 0.89 1.44
CA PRO A 85 0.71 0.82 2.43
C PRO A 85 0.13 0.68 3.85
N GLY A 86 -0.64 -0.38 4.08
CA GLY A 86 -1.14 -0.76 5.41
C GLY A 86 -0.09 -1.57 6.17
N GLU A 87 -0.17 -1.52 7.50
CA GLU A 87 0.75 -2.25 8.39
C GLU A 87 0.81 -3.75 8.06
N PRO A 88 -0.33 -4.47 7.85
CA PRO A 88 -0.28 -5.90 7.56
C PRO A 88 0.43 -6.22 6.23
N GLN A 89 0.28 -5.37 5.21
CA GLN A 89 0.92 -5.56 3.91
C GLN A 89 2.43 -5.33 4.01
N LEU A 90 2.83 -4.26 4.70
CA LEU A 90 4.24 -3.91 4.93
C LEU A 90 4.96 -5.00 5.72
N GLU A 91 4.33 -5.50 6.79
CA GLU A 91 4.89 -6.56 7.61
C GLU A 91 5.02 -7.88 6.82
N ARG A 92 4.02 -8.21 6.00
CA ARG A 92 4.09 -9.39 5.10
C ARG A 92 5.22 -9.26 4.10
N LEU A 93 5.43 -8.08 3.51
CA LEU A 93 6.55 -7.84 2.59
C LEU A 93 7.89 -7.92 3.32
N ALA A 94 8.03 -7.30 4.50
CA ALA A 94 9.25 -7.36 5.30
C ALA A 94 9.64 -8.79 5.67
N ARG A 95 8.68 -9.59 6.15
CA ARG A 95 8.90 -11.02 6.43
C ARG A 95 9.32 -11.80 5.19
N ALA A 96 8.73 -11.50 4.03
CA ALA A 96 9.09 -12.14 2.77
C ALA A 96 10.52 -11.76 2.30
N VAL A 97 10.94 -10.51 2.52
CA VAL A 97 12.32 -10.05 2.28
C VAL A 97 13.30 -10.84 3.14
N VAL A 98 13.08 -10.91 4.46
CA VAL A 98 13.94 -11.67 5.39
C VAL A 98 14.01 -13.15 4.98
N ALA A 99 12.87 -13.77 4.72
CA ALA A 99 12.81 -15.18 4.32
C ALA A 99 13.56 -15.44 3.02
N ARG A 100 13.53 -14.49 2.07
CA ARG A 100 14.31 -14.57 0.84
C ARG A 100 15.81 -14.46 1.09
N GLU A 101 16.26 -13.41 1.79
CA GLU A 101 17.69 -13.20 2.05
C GLU A 101 18.30 -14.41 2.78
N ARG A 102 17.59 -14.94 3.78
CA ARG A 102 18.00 -16.16 4.50
C ARG A 102 18.14 -17.38 3.58
N ARG A 103 17.20 -17.59 2.64
CA ARG A 103 17.32 -18.67 1.64
C ARG A 103 18.53 -18.50 0.73
N GLN A 104 19.01 -17.27 0.55
CA GLN A 104 20.21 -16.97 -0.23
C GLN A 104 21.49 -16.96 0.63
N GLY A 105 21.41 -17.37 1.90
CA GLY A 105 22.55 -17.36 2.83
C GLY A 105 23.04 -15.95 3.20
N ARG A 106 22.19 -14.93 2.99
CA ARG A 106 22.51 -13.52 3.24
C ARG A 106 21.85 -13.07 4.55
N PRO A 107 22.58 -12.44 5.48
CA PRO A 107 22.00 -11.94 6.73
C PRO A 107 21.07 -10.75 6.46
N ALA A 108 19.99 -10.67 7.23
CA ALA A 108 18.97 -9.62 7.15
C ALA A 108 18.40 -9.39 8.56
N ASP A 109 19.07 -8.56 9.34
CA ASP A 109 18.74 -8.28 10.74
C ASP A 109 17.59 -7.27 10.83
N GLU A 110 17.55 -6.32 9.90
CA GLU A 110 16.51 -5.30 9.80
C GLU A 110 16.12 -5.09 8.33
N VAL A 111 14.82 -4.91 8.09
CA VAL A 111 14.25 -4.53 6.80
C VAL A 111 13.54 -3.21 6.96
N ARG A 112 13.94 -2.22 6.17
CA ARG A 112 13.23 -0.94 6.07
C ARG A 112 12.54 -0.86 4.71
N ILE A 113 11.26 -0.54 4.75
CA ILE A 113 10.42 -0.35 3.56
C ILE A 113 9.98 1.11 3.53
N GLU A 114 10.20 1.77 2.41
CA GLU A 114 9.72 3.12 2.17
C GLU A 114 8.80 3.12 0.97
N VAL A 115 7.57 3.61 1.14
CA VAL A 115 6.60 3.78 0.06
C VAL A 115 6.51 5.25 -0.29
N TRP A 116 6.77 5.56 -1.54
CA TRP A 116 6.85 6.91 -2.07
C TRP A 116 5.73 7.17 -3.08
N ARG A 117 5.35 8.44 -3.21
CA ARG A 117 4.43 8.93 -4.23
C ARG A 117 5.05 10.11 -4.96
N VAL A 118 4.92 10.12 -6.28
CA VAL A 118 5.22 11.29 -7.09
C VAL A 118 4.02 12.22 -7.09
N GLU A 119 4.22 13.45 -6.63
CA GLU A 119 3.25 14.54 -6.70
C GLU A 119 3.75 15.63 -7.66
N PHE A 120 2.82 16.37 -8.29
CA PHE A 120 3.15 17.41 -9.26
C PHE A 120 2.78 18.78 -8.70
N ALA A 121 3.72 19.73 -8.74
CA ALA A 121 3.45 21.10 -8.30
C ALA A 121 2.45 21.80 -9.24
N ALA A 122 1.36 22.35 -8.70
CA ALA A 122 0.27 22.92 -9.50
C ALA A 122 0.68 24.05 -10.47
N GLY A 123 1.77 24.77 -10.17
CA GLY A 123 2.25 25.89 -10.99
C GLY A 123 3.35 25.56 -12.01
N SER A 124 4.05 24.42 -11.87
CA SER A 124 5.18 24.08 -12.73
C SER A 124 5.13 22.67 -13.30
N LEU A 125 4.18 21.84 -12.82
CA LEU A 125 4.11 20.40 -13.10
C LEU A 125 5.43 19.66 -12.86
N MET A 126 6.32 20.21 -12.04
CA MET A 126 7.55 19.52 -11.68
C MET A 126 7.22 18.35 -10.74
N PRO A 127 7.73 17.14 -11.03
CA PRO A 127 7.55 16.00 -10.14
C PRO A 127 8.32 16.21 -8.83
N ARG A 128 7.72 15.79 -7.73
CA ARG A 128 8.33 15.75 -6.40
C ARG A 128 7.99 14.44 -5.73
N ASP A 129 8.99 13.78 -5.17
CA ASP A 129 8.78 12.59 -4.36
C ASP A 129 8.31 12.96 -2.96
N ARG A 130 7.21 12.34 -2.54
CA ARG A 130 6.66 12.44 -1.19
C ARG A 130 6.65 11.06 -0.55
N LEU A 131 7.30 10.95 0.60
CA LEU A 131 7.23 9.74 1.41
C LEU A 131 5.79 9.57 1.95
N LEU A 132 5.13 8.47 1.58
CA LEU A 132 3.81 8.12 2.10
C LEU A 132 3.91 7.36 3.42
N ARG A 133 4.83 6.40 3.49
CA ARG A 133 5.02 5.56 4.68
C ARG A 133 6.44 5.03 4.76
N ARG A 134 6.96 4.96 5.98
CA ARG A 134 8.18 4.23 6.33
C ARG A 134 7.81 3.17 7.35
N HIS A 135 8.33 1.97 7.16
CA HIS A 135 8.14 0.85 8.06
C HIS A 135 9.49 0.17 8.30
N GLU A 136 9.79 -0.10 9.56
CA GLU A 136 11.01 -0.76 10.00
C GLU A 136 10.63 -2.06 10.69
N PHE A 137 11.21 -3.15 10.22
CA PHE A 137 10.96 -4.49 10.71
C PHE A 137 12.28 -5.10 11.17
N ARG A 138 12.35 -5.51 12.44
CA ARG A 138 13.50 -6.26 12.95
C ARG A 138 13.23 -7.75 12.83
N ALA A 139 14.13 -8.46 12.17
CA ALA A 139 14.06 -9.91 12.11
C ALA A 139 14.32 -10.50 13.50
N ALA A 140 13.52 -11.48 13.90
CA ALA A 140 13.88 -12.34 15.02
C ALA A 140 15.19 -13.08 14.68
N PRO A 141 16.08 -13.32 15.65
CA PRO A 141 17.35 -14.03 15.42
C PRO A 141 17.15 -15.37 14.68
#